data_AF-A0A960Y966-F1
#
_entry.id   AF-A0A960Y966-F1
#
_cell.length_a   1.000
_cell.length_b   1.000
_cell.length_c   1.000
_cell.angle_alpha   90.00
_cell.angle_beta   90.00
_cell.angle_gamma   90.00
#
_symmetry.space_group_name_H-M   'P 1'
#
loop_
_entity.id
_entity.type
_entity.pdbx_description
1 polymer ?
#
loop_
_entity_poly.entity_id
_entity_poly.type
_entity_poly.pdbx_seq_one_letter_code
_entity_poly.pdbx_strand_id
1 'polypeptide(L)'
;MNRQDIEQEIAGSRALKRWEMHDLNLAGLDFSGVDATGARFVNCVLKGSHFKGTVLTEAEFVGCALDGTDFSSANLAQSSFSGCTGVDDALSRVLIDGGAKIDSATAPPATRSMRSMGFAALAAVVIVAAVLFARSGREDAGDLHPGGGVPAPTAPTAAPEPTPTPPLSASEVLDHGLSLLHQGQTDEALPFLEEAVQKSPGNRKALLPLAEALMKLDRPLDARRHLEAVLSQNPAQDVDVPVRQDLAETYQRADDPASADKVYEGLAAKYAGNDEIIRGLILNHANLRWKTGDYKGALAKFRELEKISDREQLPGVYLLMGLVHLDMDEPAKARQLFQTVMRKYPESETIAMEARVHLATMDIKDGRADKALENLTSAMRAGADEGQVFNAIFKVYADKQKAGKADDAAKLLETMTRLFADQPAQLATIYVEKGKIAMEAGDLENAETDFRNAEKLSRDPTQQAWIRESLEEIGRSQASPTPAAP
;
A
#
# COMPACT_ATOMS: atom_id res chain seq x y z
N MET A 1 17.10 10.19 -22.30
CA MET A 1 18.35 9.65 -21.74
C MET A 1 18.32 8.14 -21.84
N ASN A 2 19.45 7.51 -22.13
CA ASN A 2 19.59 6.06 -22.00
C ASN A 2 20.02 5.70 -20.56
N ARG A 3 20.06 4.41 -20.23
CA ARG A 3 20.42 3.91 -18.88
C ARG A 3 21.81 4.39 -18.41
N GLN A 4 22.81 4.38 -19.30
CA GLN A 4 24.18 4.78 -18.94
C GLN A 4 24.27 6.29 -18.64
N ASP A 5 23.49 7.12 -19.33
CA ASP A 5 23.44 8.56 -19.05
C ASP A 5 22.90 8.82 -17.64
N ILE A 6 21.90 8.04 -17.21
CA ILE A 6 21.27 8.15 -15.88
C ILE A 6 22.22 7.68 -14.77
N GLU A 7 22.91 6.56 -14.99
CA GLU A 7 23.94 6.06 -14.07
C GLU A 7 25.07 7.09 -13.88
N GLN A 8 25.49 7.76 -14.96
CA GLN A 8 26.50 8.83 -14.89
C GLN A 8 26.00 10.07 -14.15
N GLU A 9 24.74 10.47 -14.35
CA GLU A 9 24.15 11.62 -13.64
C GLU A 9 23.97 11.35 -12.15
N ILE A 10 23.54 10.13 -11.76
CA ILE A 10 23.46 9.72 -10.36
C ILE A 10 24.86 9.68 -9.71
N ALA A 11 25.87 9.22 -10.44
CA ALA A 11 27.26 9.22 -9.98
C ALA A 11 27.86 10.63 -9.89
N GLY A 12 27.43 11.54 -10.76
CA GLY A 12 27.95 12.90 -10.90
C GLY A 12 27.28 13.94 -9.98
N SER A 13 26.03 13.73 -9.59
CA SER A 13 25.27 14.67 -8.75
C SER A 13 24.42 13.96 -7.70
N ARG A 14 24.51 14.45 -6.46
CA ARG A 14 23.63 14.03 -5.35
C ARG A 14 22.35 14.87 -5.26
N ALA A 15 22.14 15.85 -6.15
CA ALA A 15 20.93 16.68 -6.20
C ALA A 15 20.37 16.72 -7.63
N LEU A 16 19.29 15.97 -7.84
CA LEU A 16 18.62 15.73 -9.12
C LEU A 16 17.13 16.07 -8.98
N LYS A 17 16.85 17.33 -8.63
CA LYS A 17 15.49 17.84 -8.38
C LYS A 17 14.70 17.97 -9.68
N ARG A 18 13.40 17.67 -9.64
CA ARG A 18 12.46 17.79 -10.77
C ARG A 18 12.90 17.05 -12.01
N TRP A 19 13.49 15.89 -11.81
CA TRP A 19 14.00 15.08 -12.90
C TRP A 19 12.85 14.36 -13.59
N GLU A 20 12.74 14.47 -14.91
CA GLU A 20 11.66 13.84 -15.68
C GLU A 20 12.19 12.64 -16.46
N MET A 21 11.57 11.48 -16.22
CA MET A 21 11.92 10.20 -16.82
C MET A 21 10.67 9.52 -17.37
N HIS A 22 10.69 9.20 -18.67
CA HIS A 22 9.54 8.65 -19.39
C HIS A 22 9.91 7.36 -20.12
N ASP A 23 9.13 6.30 -19.91
CA ASP A 23 9.20 5.02 -20.65
C ASP A 23 10.58 4.32 -20.57
N LEU A 24 11.23 4.41 -19.41
CA LEU A 24 12.59 3.88 -19.19
C LEU A 24 12.61 2.60 -18.35
N ASN A 25 13.55 1.70 -18.66
CA ASN A 25 13.90 0.58 -17.80
C ASN A 25 15.03 0.97 -16.83
N LEU A 26 14.66 1.16 -15.58
CA LEU A 26 15.49 1.60 -14.46
C LEU A 26 15.64 0.49 -13.40
N ALA A 27 15.32 -0.75 -13.74
CA ALA A 27 15.37 -1.88 -12.82
C ALA A 27 16.79 -2.09 -12.25
N GLY A 28 16.85 -2.26 -10.92
CA GLY A 28 18.08 -2.47 -10.16
C GLY A 28 19.00 -1.25 -10.02
N LEU A 29 18.59 -0.07 -10.48
CA LEU A 29 19.40 1.15 -10.33
C LEU A 29 19.42 1.66 -8.89
N ASP A 30 20.57 2.20 -8.48
CA ASP A 30 20.77 2.76 -7.15
C ASP A 30 20.67 4.29 -7.15
N PHE A 31 19.60 4.81 -6.54
CA PHE A 31 19.33 6.22 -6.29
C PHE A 31 19.57 6.60 -4.82
N SER A 32 20.23 5.75 -4.03
CA SER A 32 20.36 5.94 -2.58
C SER A 32 21.05 7.27 -2.23
N GLY A 33 20.46 7.99 -1.28
CA GLY A 33 20.97 9.27 -0.79
C GLY A 33 20.93 10.43 -1.80
N VAL A 34 20.29 10.26 -2.96
CA VAL A 34 20.07 11.34 -3.92
C VAL A 34 18.94 12.27 -3.41
N ASP A 35 19.06 13.57 -3.65
CA ASP A 35 17.94 14.51 -3.53
C ASP A 35 17.21 14.61 -4.86
N ALA A 36 16.12 13.87 -4.99
CA ALA A 36 15.23 13.82 -6.15
C ALA A 36 13.88 14.50 -5.86
N THR A 37 13.90 15.58 -5.08
CA THR A 37 12.69 16.38 -4.77
C THR A 37 11.97 16.80 -6.04
N GLY A 38 10.68 16.49 -6.15
CA GLY A 38 9.81 16.80 -7.29
C GLY A 38 10.09 15.97 -8.55
N ALA A 39 10.89 14.91 -8.47
CA ALA A 39 11.17 14.05 -9.63
C ALA A 39 9.92 13.34 -10.13
N ARG A 40 9.82 13.14 -11.44
CA ARG A 40 8.67 12.54 -12.11
C ARG A 40 9.09 11.35 -12.96
N PHE A 41 8.57 10.19 -12.61
CA PHE A 41 8.76 8.91 -13.29
C PHE A 41 7.43 8.52 -13.95
N VAL A 42 7.42 8.38 -15.27
CA VAL A 42 6.21 8.05 -16.04
C VAL A 42 6.48 6.79 -16.87
N ASN A 43 5.67 5.75 -16.66
CA ASN A 43 5.76 4.44 -17.32
C ASN A 43 7.15 3.78 -17.20
N CYS A 44 7.86 4.02 -16.09
CA CYS A 44 9.18 3.43 -15.87
C CYS A 44 9.11 2.05 -15.23
N VAL A 45 10.07 1.18 -15.55
CA VAL A 45 10.30 -0.09 -14.84
C VAL A 45 11.34 0.15 -13.75
N LEU A 46 10.93 0.10 -12.49
CA LEU A 46 11.75 0.39 -11.30
C LEU A 46 11.92 -0.85 -10.40
N LYS A 47 11.72 -2.05 -10.96
CA LYS A 47 11.77 -3.29 -10.20
C LYS A 47 13.15 -3.47 -9.57
N GLY A 48 13.20 -3.73 -8.27
CA GLY A 48 14.45 -3.91 -7.53
C GLY A 48 15.35 -2.66 -7.42
N SER A 49 14.87 -1.47 -7.77
CA SER A 49 15.66 -0.23 -7.67
C SER A 49 15.82 0.21 -6.20
N HIS A 50 16.90 0.94 -5.88
CA HIS A 50 17.18 1.44 -4.53
C HIS A 50 16.93 2.92 -4.41
N PHE A 51 16.09 3.31 -3.46
CA PHE A 51 15.82 4.68 -3.05
C PHE A 51 16.12 4.89 -1.57
N LYS A 52 17.08 4.11 -1.02
CA LYS A 52 17.38 4.15 0.40
C LYS A 52 17.93 5.52 0.81
N GLY A 53 17.30 6.18 1.77
CA GLY A 53 17.72 7.50 2.23
C GLY A 53 17.57 8.63 1.20
N THR A 54 16.89 8.38 0.07
CA THR A 54 16.66 9.36 -0.99
C THR A 54 15.63 10.40 -0.56
N VAL A 55 15.78 11.66 -0.96
CA VAL A 55 14.76 12.69 -0.77
C VAL A 55 13.85 12.70 -2.00
N LEU A 56 12.61 12.23 -1.83
CA LEU A 56 11.57 12.09 -2.85
C LEU A 56 10.35 12.96 -2.52
N THR A 57 10.54 14.05 -1.78
CA THR A 57 9.47 14.97 -1.45
C THR A 57 8.80 15.48 -2.74
N GLU A 58 7.47 15.45 -2.83
CA GLU A 58 6.69 15.84 -4.02
C GLU A 58 7.00 15.03 -5.30
N ALA A 59 7.61 13.84 -5.19
CA ALA A 59 7.91 13.01 -6.36
C ALA A 59 6.64 12.34 -6.94
N GLU A 60 6.56 12.23 -8.27
CA GLU A 60 5.45 11.59 -8.96
C GLU A 60 5.89 10.29 -9.64
N PHE A 61 5.26 9.18 -9.29
CA PHE A 61 5.37 7.90 -9.99
C PHE A 61 4.04 7.62 -10.67
N VAL A 62 4.03 7.59 -11.99
CA VAL A 62 2.82 7.39 -12.82
C VAL A 62 3.02 6.16 -13.68
N GLY A 63 2.19 5.13 -13.53
CA GLY A 63 2.23 3.93 -14.39
C GLY A 63 3.51 3.09 -14.25
N CYS A 64 4.25 3.22 -13.15
CA CYS A 64 5.55 2.55 -12.96
C CYS A 64 5.42 1.14 -12.35
N ALA A 65 6.41 0.28 -12.58
CA ALA A 65 6.49 -1.05 -11.95
C ALA A 65 7.53 -1.07 -10.83
N LEU A 66 7.09 -1.25 -9.59
CA LEU A 66 7.87 -1.05 -8.35
C LEU A 66 8.10 -2.34 -7.55
N ASP A 67 7.92 -3.51 -8.15
CA ASP A 67 8.12 -4.79 -7.46
C ASP A 67 9.55 -4.89 -6.91
N GLY A 68 9.72 -5.13 -5.61
CA GLY A 68 11.02 -5.23 -4.96
C GLY A 68 11.80 -3.92 -4.82
N THR A 69 11.22 -2.75 -5.12
CA THR A 69 11.88 -1.46 -4.92
C THR A 69 12.11 -1.16 -3.43
N ASP A 70 13.30 -0.70 -3.07
CA ASP A 70 13.67 -0.36 -1.69
C ASP A 70 13.52 1.15 -1.43
N PHE A 71 12.51 1.54 -0.64
CA PHE A 71 12.32 2.92 -0.19
C PHE A 71 12.71 3.13 1.28
N SER A 72 13.48 2.21 1.89
CA SER A 72 13.83 2.27 3.30
C SER A 72 14.54 3.59 3.64
N SER A 73 14.16 4.25 4.73
CA SER A 73 14.73 5.57 5.10
C SER A 73 14.55 6.70 4.08
N ALA A 74 13.79 6.52 3.00
CA ALA A 74 13.50 7.58 2.04
C ALA A 74 12.55 8.64 2.62
N ASN A 75 12.65 9.89 2.15
CA ASN A 75 11.63 10.89 2.43
C ASN A 75 10.63 10.94 1.27
N LEU A 76 9.46 10.34 1.47
CA LEU A 76 8.39 10.22 0.49
C LEU A 76 7.25 11.22 0.72
N ALA A 77 7.43 12.24 1.57
CA ALA A 77 6.39 13.21 1.87
C ALA A 77 5.80 13.82 0.58
N GLN A 78 4.48 13.80 0.45
CA GLN A 78 3.72 14.30 -0.70
C GLN A 78 4.06 13.66 -2.04
N SER A 79 4.69 12.47 -2.05
CA SER A 79 4.87 11.72 -3.29
C SER A 79 3.61 10.96 -3.71
N SER A 80 3.48 10.61 -4.99
CA SER A 80 2.30 9.95 -5.56
C SER A 80 2.68 8.70 -6.36
N PHE A 81 1.88 7.64 -6.26
CA PHE A 81 2.11 6.34 -6.92
C PHE A 81 0.97 5.93 -7.86
N SER A 82 0.47 6.88 -8.64
CA SER A 82 -0.72 6.70 -9.48
C SER A 82 -0.53 5.64 -10.57
N GLY A 83 -1.38 4.61 -10.59
CA GLY A 83 -1.34 3.57 -11.61
C GLY A 83 -0.10 2.66 -11.55
N CYS A 84 0.65 2.69 -10.46
CA CYS A 84 1.81 1.84 -10.26
C CYS A 84 1.44 0.39 -9.87
N THR A 85 2.36 -0.54 -10.12
CA THR A 85 2.27 -1.95 -9.70
C THR A 85 3.37 -2.27 -8.69
N GLY A 86 3.16 -3.23 -7.79
CA GLY A 86 4.16 -3.62 -6.77
C GLY A 86 4.32 -2.66 -5.59
N VAL A 87 3.42 -1.67 -5.46
CA VAL A 87 3.51 -0.63 -4.41
C VAL A 87 3.40 -1.23 -2.99
N ASP A 88 2.56 -2.25 -2.80
CA ASP A 88 2.38 -2.88 -1.49
C ASP A 88 3.66 -3.57 -0.99
N ASP A 89 4.38 -4.27 -1.88
CA ASP A 89 5.67 -4.89 -1.56
C ASP A 89 6.73 -3.83 -1.26
N ALA A 90 6.80 -2.79 -2.11
CA ALA A 90 7.75 -1.68 -1.94
C ALA A 90 7.52 -0.90 -0.64
N LEU A 91 6.27 -0.61 -0.27
CA LEU A 91 5.93 0.16 0.93
C LEU A 91 5.84 -0.69 2.21
N SER A 92 5.57 -1.99 2.13
CA SER A 92 5.57 -2.87 3.30
C SER A 92 6.93 -2.89 4.01
N ARG A 93 8.02 -2.89 3.23
CA ARG A 93 9.41 -2.83 3.73
C ARG A 93 9.71 -1.52 4.44
N VAL A 94 9.11 -0.44 3.96
CA VAL A 94 9.30 0.90 4.52
C VAL A 94 8.71 1.04 5.92
N LEU A 95 7.59 0.35 6.18
CA LEU A 95 6.93 0.33 7.49
C LEU A 95 7.68 -0.54 8.52
N ILE A 96 8.44 -1.52 8.06
CA ILE A 96 9.22 -2.44 8.92
C ILE A 96 10.49 -1.73 9.45
N ASP A 97 11.15 -0.92 8.61
CA ASP A 97 12.46 -0.32 8.94
C ASP A 97 12.35 1.02 9.70
N GLY A 98 11.14 1.57 9.88
CA GLY A 98 10.86 2.76 10.72
C GLY A 98 11.55 4.07 10.31
N GLY A 99 12.29 4.09 9.20
CA GLY A 99 13.16 5.20 8.83
C GLY A 99 12.58 6.20 7.83
N ALA A 100 11.53 5.85 7.10
CA ALA A 100 11.02 6.69 6.02
C ALA A 100 9.95 7.68 6.50
N LYS A 101 9.97 8.88 5.93
CA LYS A 101 8.92 9.87 6.13
C LYS A 101 7.85 9.67 5.06
N ILE A 102 6.69 9.16 5.46
CA ILE A 102 5.50 9.02 4.62
C ILE A 102 4.41 9.91 5.22
N ASP A 103 3.57 10.54 4.40
CA ASP A 103 2.39 11.25 4.85
C ASP A 103 1.10 10.60 4.32
N SER A 104 -0.05 11.04 4.82
CA SER A 104 -1.36 10.47 4.47
C SER A 104 -1.70 10.60 2.98
N ALA A 105 -1.02 11.48 2.23
CA ALA A 105 -1.23 11.68 0.80
C ALA A 105 -0.46 10.68 -0.07
N THR A 106 0.50 9.94 0.51
CA THR A 106 1.38 9.03 -0.21
C THR A 106 0.85 7.59 -0.37
N ALA A 107 -0.28 7.26 0.26
CA ALA A 107 -0.84 5.90 0.24
C ALA A 107 -1.42 5.55 -1.15
N PRO A 108 -1.11 4.38 -1.73
CA PRO A 108 -1.61 4.02 -3.05
C PRO A 108 -3.14 3.79 -3.04
N PRO A 109 -3.87 4.21 -4.08
CA PRO A 109 -5.24 3.74 -4.30
C PRO A 109 -5.23 2.25 -4.66
N ALA A 110 -6.20 1.50 -4.15
CA ALA A 110 -6.28 0.04 -4.29
C ALA A 110 -6.29 -0.38 -5.78
N THR A 111 -5.31 -1.18 -6.21
CA THR A 111 -5.17 -1.57 -7.63
C THR A 111 -5.89 -2.87 -7.99
N ARG A 112 -6.15 -3.00 -9.30
CA ARG A 112 -7.14 -3.87 -9.97
C ARG A 112 -6.90 -5.38 -9.90
N SER A 113 -5.82 -5.86 -9.26
CA SER A 113 -5.48 -7.29 -9.15
C SER A 113 -5.80 -7.93 -7.78
N MET A 114 -6.59 -7.26 -6.94
CA MET A 114 -6.94 -7.73 -5.58
C MET A 114 -8.39 -8.23 -5.47
N ARG A 115 -8.79 -9.17 -6.34
CA ARG A 115 -10.16 -9.71 -6.35
C ARG A 115 -10.40 -10.93 -5.46
N SER A 116 -9.47 -11.35 -4.60
CA SER A 116 -9.74 -12.40 -3.61
C SER A 116 -9.48 -11.95 -2.17
N MET A 117 -10.58 -11.75 -1.45
CA MET A 117 -10.74 -11.79 0.01
C MET A 117 -10.01 -10.72 0.86
N GLY A 118 -10.78 -9.80 1.44
CA GLY A 118 -10.66 -9.31 2.83
C GLY A 118 -9.42 -8.54 3.30
N PHE A 119 -8.26 -8.66 2.65
CA PHE A 119 -6.96 -8.29 3.22
C PHE A 119 -6.44 -6.89 2.80
N ALA A 120 -6.98 -6.28 1.74
CA ALA A 120 -6.47 -5.00 1.21
C ALA A 120 -6.74 -3.79 2.14
N ALA A 121 -7.90 -3.73 2.79
CA ALA A 121 -8.21 -2.69 3.77
C ALA A 121 -7.28 -2.79 5.00
N LEU A 122 -6.82 -4.00 5.35
CA LEU A 122 -5.88 -4.21 6.44
C LEU A 122 -4.51 -3.57 6.15
N ALA A 123 -4.00 -3.69 4.91
CA ALA A 123 -2.71 -3.12 4.53
C ALA A 123 -2.73 -1.58 4.56
N ALA A 124 -3.75 -0.95 3.96
CA ALA A 124 -3.89 0.51 3.96
C ALA A 124 -4.11 1.09 5.38
N VAL A 125 -4.89 0.41 6.22
CA VAL A 125 -5.14 0.84 7.61
C VAL A 125 -3.93 0.60 8.51
N VAL A 126 -3.17 -0.48 8.29
CA VAL A 126 -1.89 -0.72 9.00
C VAL A 126 -0.84 0.31 8.60
N ILE A 127 -0.80 0.74 7.33
CA ILE A 127 0.05 1.84 6.85
C ILE A 127 -0.30 3.16 7.56
N VAL A 128 -1.58 3.56 7.58
CA VAL A 128 -2.01 4.81 8.24
C VAL A 128 -1.76 4.77 9.75
N ALA A 129 -2.02 3.63 10.40
CA ALA A 129 -1.74 3.45 11.82
C ALA A 129 -0.23 3.56 12.11
N ALA A 130 0.61 2.83 11.38
CA ALA A 130 2.06 2.84 11.55
C ALA A 130 2.68 4.22 11.31
N VAL A 131 2.17 5.00 10.34
CA VAL A 131 2.61 6.37 10.06
C VAL A 131 2.28 7.33 11.20
N LEU A 132 1.12 7.18 11.87
CA LEU A 132 0.77 7.99 13.04
C LEU A 132 1.68 7.66 14.25
N PHE A 133 2.08 6.40 14.43
CA PHE A 133 3.02 6.02 15.49
C PHE A 133 4.48 6.41 15.20
N ALA A 134 4.86 6.62 13.93
CA ALA A 134 6.25 6.96 13.54
C ALA A 134 6.59 8.47 13.63
N ARG A 135 5.60 9.37 13.72
CA ARG A 135 5.81 10.84 13.63
C ARG A 135 6.37 11.52 14.88
N SER A 136 6.58 10.82 16.00
CA SER A 136 7.03 11.43 17.27
C SER A 136 8.55 11.52 17.49
N GLY A 137 9.39 11.02 16.58
CA GLY A 137 10.84 10.93 16.82
C GLY A 137 11.73 11.53 15.74
N ARG A 138 12.30 12.73 15.99
CA ARG A 138 13.75 13.04 15.91
C ARG A 138 14.05 14.54 15.89
N GLU A 139 14.67 15.01 16.97
CA GLU A 139 15.61 16.14 16.99
C GLU A 139 17.02 15.62 17.39
N ASP A 140 18.02 16.16 16.68
CA ASP A 140 19.45 16.41 16.98
C ASP A 140 20.40 15.37 17.58
N ALA A 141 21.48 15.09 16.82
CA ALA A 141 22.90 15.11 17.20
C ALA A 141 23.72 14.71 15.95
N GLY A 142 24.82 15.32 15.52
CA GLY A 142 25.79 16.23 16.12
C GLY A 142 27.15 15.87 15.48
N ASP A 143 27.80 16.84 14.84
CA ASP A 143 29.08 16.73 14.12
C ASP A 143 30.20 16.03 14.90
N LEU A 144 31.15 15.39 14.18
CA LEU A 144 32.58 15.37 14.51
C LEU A 144 33.44 14.86 13.32
N HIS A 145 34.23 15.76 12.75
CA HIS A 145 35.51 15.52 12.05
C HIS A 145 36.64 16.04 12.98
N PRO A 146 37.95 15.68 12.86
CA PRO A 146 38.69 15.71 11.57
C PRO A 146 39.89 14.73 11.40
N GLY A 147 40.39 14.66 10.16
CA GLY A 147 41.83 14.83 9.90
C GLY A 147 42.62 13.67 9.29
N GLY A 148 43.23 13.92 8.13
CA GLY A 148 44.59 13.45 7.84
C GLY A 148 44.90 12.84 6.47
N GLY A 149 45.30 13.70 5.52
CA GLY A 149 46.51 13.46 4.69
C GLY A 149 46.42 12.54 3.47
N VAL A 150 46.31 13.13 2.28
CA VAL A 150 46.63 12.51 0.99
C VAL A 150 48.16 12.58 0.73
N PRO A 151 48.74 11.57 0.07
CA PRO A 151 49.62 11.91 -1.06
C PRO A 151 49.33 11.07 -2.32
N ALA A 152 49.63 11.66 -3.48
CA ALA A 152 49.69 11.03 -4.80
C ALA A 152 51.08 11.35 -5.42
N PRO A 153 51.44 10.86 -6.61
CA PRO A 153 51.42 9.49 -7.13
C PRO A 153 52.84 9.06 -7.63
N THR A 154 53.07 7.77 -7.89
CA THR A 154 54.22 7.31 -8.72
C THR A 154 53.78 6.26 -9.75
N ALA A 155 54.35 6.36 -10.94
CA ALA A 155 53.94 5.76 -12.21
C ALA A 155 54.44 4.29 -12.41
N PRO A 156 54.11 3.61 -13.53
CA PRO A 156 53.63 2.23 -13.53
C PRO A 156 54.75 1.19 -13.67
N THR A 157 54.51 -0.03 -13.20
CA THR A 157 55.35 -1.19 -13.49
C THR A 157 54.49 -2.41 -13.83
N ALA A 158 55.04 -3.26 -14.69
CA ALA A 158 54.38 -4.24 -15.54
C ALA A 158 53.39 -5.20 -14.83
N ALA A 159 52.34 -5.58 -15.58
CA ALA A 159 51.33 -6.55 -15.18
C ALA A 159 51.95 -7.92 -14.87
N PRO A 160 51.69 -8.51 -13.69
CA PRO A 160 51.95 -9.93 -13.46
C PRO A 160 50.76 -10.76 -13.98
N GLU A 161 51.06 -11.96 -14.46
CA GLU A 161 50.09 -12.98 -14.86
C GLU A 161 49.06 -13.27 -13.73
N PRO A 162 47.82 -13.67 -14.06
CA PRO A 162 46.77 -13.86 -13.06
C PRO A 162 47.15 -14.99 -12.11
N THR A 163 47.44 -14.63 -10.86
CA THR A 163 47.45 -15.55 -9.74
C THR A 163 46.02 -16.01 -9.46
N PRO A 164 45.79 -17.27 -9.03
CA PRO A 164 44.47 -17.70 -8.60
C PRO A 164 44.01 -16.76 -7.48
N THR A 165 42.84 -16.14 -7.67
CA THR A 165 42.26 -15.23 -6.69
C THR A 165 42.20 -15.93 -5.33
N PRO A 166 42.72 -15.31 -4.25
CA PRO A 166 42.60 -15.89 -2.93
C PRO A 166 41.10 -16.07 -2.61
N PRO A 167 40.72 -17.13 -1.85
CA PRO A 167 39.33 -17.33 -1.47
C PRO A 167 38.85 -16.09 -0.69
N LEU A 168 37.71 -15.54 -1.12
CA LEU A 168 37.12 -14.33 -0.52
C LEU A 168 37.03 -14.45 1.00
N SER A 169 37.41 -13.39 1.71
CA SER A 169 37.28 -13.29 3.16
C SER A 169 35.81 -13.30 3.58
N ALA A 170 35.53 -13.59 4.85
CA ALA A 170 34.15 -13.62 5.37
C ALA A 170 33.40 -12.28 5.17
N SER A 171 34.13 -11.15 5.18
CA SER A 171 33.54 -9.83 4.91
C SER A 171 33.20 -9.66 3.43
N GLU A 172 34.13 -10.03 2.54
CA GLU A 172 33.91 -9.89 1.08
C GLU A 172 32.78 -10.79 0.58
N VAL A 173 32.66 -12.00 1.12
CA VAL A 173 31.54 -12.91 0.84
C VAL A 173 30.22 -12.31 1.35
N LEU A 174 30.22 -11.73 2.55
CA LEU A 174 29.04 -11.09 3.13
C LEU A 174 28.61 -9.86 2.31
N ASP A 175 29.54 -8.98 1.96
CA ASP A 175 29.27 -7.76 1.18
C ASP A 175 28.70 -8.12 -0.21
N HIS A 176 29.20 -9.20 -0.82
CA HIS A 176 28.66 -9.71 -2.08
C HIS A 176 27.24 -10.26 -1.93
N GLY A 177 26.99 -11.10 -0.92
CA GLY A 177 25.65 -11.62 -0.62
C GLY A 177 24.64 -10.51 -0.31
N LEU A 178 25.05 -9.49 0.44
CA LEU A 178 24.25 -8.29 0.72
C LEU A 178 23.92 -7.52 -0.56
N SER A 179 24.89 -7.33 -1.45
CA SER A 179 24.69 -6.64 -2.72
C SER A 179 23.64 -7.35 -3.59
N LEU A 180 23.71 -8.68 -3.69
CA LEU A 180 22.72 -9.48 -4.43
C LEU A 180 21.33 -9.43 -3.79
N LEU A 181 21.27 -9.52 -2.46
CA LEU A 181 20.01 -9.45 -1.71
C LEU A 181 19.33 -8.10 -1.89
N HIS A 182 20.12 -7.03 -1.88
CA HIS A 182 19.66 -5.68 -2.17
C HIS A 182 19.11 -5.58 -3.60
N GLN A 183 19.80 -6.12 -4.61
CA GLN A 183 19.35 -6.15 -6.00
C GLN A 183 18.07 -7.02 -6.25
N GLY A 184 17.48 -7.59 -5.20
CA GLY A 184 16.32 -8.48 -5.28
C GLY A 184 16.64 -9.89 -5.75
N GLN A 185 17.92 -10.19 -6.04
CA GLN A 185 18.41 -11.50 -6.48
C GLN A 185 18.58 -12.45 -5.28
N THR A 186 17.47 -12.73 -4.61
CA THR A 186 17.46 -13.44 -3.32
C THR A 186 18.01 -14.87 -3.45
N ASP A 187 17.66 -15.59 -4.51
CA ASP A 187 18.18 -16.94 -4.77
C ASP A 187 19.70 -16.96 -5.00
N GLU A 188 20.24 -15.94 -5.67
CA GLU A 188 21.67 -15.82 -5.93
C GLU A 188 22.44 -15.35 -4.69
N ALA A 189 21.83 -14.52 -3.84
CA ALA A 189 22.40 -14.04 -2.59
C ALA A 189 22.58 -15.16 -1.55
N LEU A 190 21.61 -16.09 -1.50
CA LEU A 190 21.53 -17.15 -0.49
C LEU A 190 22.85 -17.92 -0.27
N PRO A 191 23.52 -18.50 -1.29
CA PRO A 191 24.75 -19.27 -1.08
C PRO A 191 25.89 -18.43 -0.49
N PHE A 192 25.99 -17.15 -0.85
CA PHE A 192 27.01 -16.26 -0.28
C PHE A 192 26.70 -15.92 1.18
N LEU A 193 25.43 -15.70 1.51
CA LEU A 193 25.01 -15.46 2.89
C LEU A 193 25.21 -16.70 3.78
N GLU A 194 24.92 -17.89 3.26
CA GLU A 194 25.20 -19.17 3.93
C GLU A 194 26.72 -19.36 4.15
N GLU A 195 27.54 -19.08 3.13
CA GLU A 195 29.01 -19.13 3.25
C GLU A 195 29.54 -18.11 4.26
N ALA A 196 29.02 -16.88 4.29
CA ALA A 196 29.39 -15.85 5.25
C ALA A 196 29.11 -16.30 6.70
N VAL A 197 27.94 -16.92 6.94
CA VAL A 197 27.61 -17.50 8.24
C VAL A 197 28.49 -18.71 8.55
N GLN A 198 28.82 -19.56 7.57
CA GLN A 198 29.73 -20.68 7.79
C GLN A 198 31.13 -20.23 8.21
N LYS A 199 31.67 -19.18 7.59
CA LYS A 199 32.97 -18.60 7.96
C LYS A 199 32.93 -17.82 9.28
N SER A 200 31.75 -17.39 9.71
CA SER A 200 31.58 -16.65 10.97
C SER A 200 30.24 -16.98 11.65
N PRO A 201 30.10 -18.15 12.30
CA PRO A 201 28.81 -18.71 12.77
C PRO A 201 28.05 -17.91 13.83
N GLY A 202 28.63 -16.83 14.36
CA GLY A 202 27.99 -15.90 15.29
C GLY A 202 27.96 -14.45 14.83
N ASN A 203 28.33 -14.16 13.58
CA ASN A 203 28.31 -12.79 13.10
C ASN A 203 26.87 -12.34 12.81
N ARG A 204 26.30 -11.50 13.69
CA ARG A 204 24.96 -10.93 13.51
C ARG A 204 24.77 -10.25 12.16
N LYS A 205 25.81 -9.60 11.62
CA LYS A 205 25.75 -8.95 10.30
C LYS A 205 25.56 -9.94 9.15
N ALA A 206 25.87 -11.22 9.34
CA ALA A 206 25.63 -12.29 8.37
C ALA A 206 24.33 -13.06 8.67
N LEU A 207 24.02 -13.28 9.96
CA LEU A 207 22.81 -14.01 10.37
C LEU A 207 21.51 -13.28 10.03
N LEU A 208 21.44 -11.95 10.19
CA LEU A 208 20.22 -11.19 9.90
C LEU A 208 19.87 -11.17 8.41
N PRO A 209 20.78 -10.84 7.48
CA PRO A 209 20.47 -10.87 6.05
C PRO A 209 20.19 -12.29 5.54
N LEU A 210 20.83 -13.32 6.12
CA LEU A 210 20.50 -14.71 5.79
C LEU A 210 19.06 -15.06 6.21
N ALA A 211 18.65 -14.67 7.42
CA ALA A 211 17.27 -14.86 7.87
C ALA A 211 16.28 -14.12 6.96
N GLU A 212 16.59 -12.88 6.56
CA GLU A 212 15.78 -12.11 5.61
C GLU A 212 15.65 -12.81 4.25
N ALA A 213 16.77 -13.27 3.68
CA ALA A 213 16.78 -14.01 2.42
C ALA A 213 15.93 -15.28 2.50
N LEU A 214 16.08 -16.05 3.58
CA LEU A 214 15.29 -17.26 3.83
C LEU A 214 13.78 -16.94 3.96
N MET A 215 13.42 -15.82 4.59
CA MET A 215 12.02 -15.37 4.65
C MET A 215 11.49 -14.98 3.27
N LYS A 216 12.27 -14.27 2.44
CA LYS A 216 11.86 -13.96 1.06
C LYS A 216 11.66 -15.22 0.20
N LEU A 217 12.42 -16.28 0.47
CA LEU A 217 12.34 -17.58 -0.21
C LEU A 217 11.30 -18.54 0.40
N ASP A 218 10.47 -18.06 1.32
CA ASP A 218 9.45 -18.87 2.00
C ASP A 218 10.02 -20.09 2.78
N ARG A 219 11.17 -19.88 3.43
CA ARG A 219 11.85 -20.86 4.30
C ARG A 219 11.86 -20.41 5.78
N PRO A 220 10.70 -20.22 6.42
CA PRO A 220 10.61 -19.64 7.76
C PRO A 220 11.26 -20.53 8.85
N LEU A 221 11.21 -21.85 8.73
CA LEU A 221 11.83 -22.75 9.70
C LEU A 221 13.36 -22.62 9.77
N ASP A 222 13.99 -22.34 8.62
CA ASP A 222 15.44 -22.11 8.55
C ASP A 222 15.79 -20.72 9.07
N ALA A 223 15.04 -19.68 8.65
CA ALA A 223 15.20 -18.31 9.12
C ALA A 223 15.13 -18.21 10.65
N ARG A 224 14.19 -18.95 11.26
CA ARG A 224 13.98 -19.00 12.71
C ARG A 224 15.26 -19.31 13.47
N ARG A 225 16.01 -20.32 13.02
CA ARG A 225 17.24 -20.77 13.69
C ARG A 225 18.29 -19.67 13.75
N HIS A 226 18.39 -18.87 12.70
CA HIS A 226 19.35 -17.78 12.61
C HIS A 226 18.94 -16.59 13.51
N LEU A 227 17.65 -16.26 13.56
CA LEU A 227 17.12 -15.22 14.46
C LEU A 227 17.26 -15.62 15.94
N GLU A 228 16.95 -16.88 16.29
CA GLU A 228 17.18 -17.42 17.63
C GLU A 228 18.68 -17.37 18.01
N ALA A 229 19.56 -17.68 17.06
CA ALA A 229 21.02 -17.59 17.28
C ALA A 229 21.46 -16.14 17.59
N VAL A 230 20.93 -15.14 16.86
CA VAL A 230 21.21 -13.72 17.12
C VAL A 230 20.79 -13.34 18.54
N LEU A 231 19.59 -13.72 18.97
CA LEU A 231 19.06 -13.38 20.30
C LEU A 231 19.78 -14.12 21.44
N SER A 232 20.27 -15.34 21.19
CA SER A 232 20.99 -16.12 22.20
C SER A 232 22.35 -15.52 22.60
N GLN A 233 22.95 -14.71 21.71
CA GLN A 233 24.26 -14.11 21.92
C GLN A 233 24.22 -12.83 22.76
N ASN A 234 23.08 -12.11 22.75
CA ASN A 234 22.90 -10.88 23.55
C ASN A 234 21.45 -10.75 24.07
N PRO A 235 21.03 -11.62 25.00
CA PRO A 235 19.63 -11.67 25.47
C PRO A 235 19.16 -10.39 26.20
N ALA A 236 20.07 -9.51 26.60
CA ALA A 236 19.81 -8.40 27.53
C ALA A 236 19.74 -6.99 26.91
N GLN A 237 20.05 -6.78 25.62
CA GLN A 237 20.05 -5.42 25.04
C GLN A 237 18.67 -4.98 24.53
N ASP A 238 18.39 -3.67 24.63
CA ASP A 238 17.12 -3.05 24.21
C ASP A 238 16.96 -2.86 22.70
N VAL A 239 18.01 -3.19 21.94
CA VAL A 239 18.14 -2.91 20.50
C VAL A 239 17.51 -4.00 19.61
N ASP A 240 17.01 -5.09 20.18
CA ASP A 240 16.55 -6.27 19.41
C ASP A 240 15.02 -6.36 19.24
N VAL A 241 14.27 -5.27 19.44
CA VAL A 241 12.82 -5.26 19.16
C VAL A 241 12.52 -5.68 17.71
N PRO A 242 13.22 -5.14 16.68
CA PRO A 242 13.00 -5.56 15.30
C PRO A 242 13.30 -7.05 15.10
N VAL A 243 14.43 -7.55 15.63
CA VAL A 243 14.81 -8.96 15.51
C VAL A 243 13.79 -9.90 16.16
N ARG A 244 13.21 -9.49 17.30
CA ARG A 244 12.15 -10.26 17.97
C ARG A 244 10.82 -10.16 17.23
N GLN A 245 10.53 -9.04 16.55
CA GLN A 245 9.38 -8.93 15.66
C GLN A 245 9.53 -9.82 14.42
N ASP A 246 10.71 -9.82 13.79
CA ASP A 246 11.06 -10.72 12.68
C ASP A 246 10.92 -12.19 13.10
N LEU A 247 11.34 -12.51 14.34
CA LEU A 247 11.17 -13.85 14.89
C LEU A 247 9.70 -14.21 15.09
N ALA A 248 8.87 -13.28 15.59
CA ALA A 248 7.43 -13.51 15.72
C ALA A 248 6.75 -13.71 14.36
N GLU A 249 7.13 -12.93 13.34
CA GLU A 249 6.66 -13.13 11.96
C GLU A 249 7.10 -14.49 11.41
N THR A 250 8.35 -14.87 11.67
CA THR A 250 8.89 -16.16 11.26
C THR A 250 8.11 -17.32 11.88
N TYR A 251 7.79 -17.25 13.18
CA TYR A 251 6.92 -18.22 13.84
C TYR A 251 5.51 -18.26 13.21
N GLN A 252 4.96 -17.09 12.86
CA GLN A 252 3.67 -17.02 12.19
C GLN A 252 3.70 -17.73 10.82
N ARG A 253 4.72 -17.47 10.00
CA ARG A 253 4.87 -18.11 8.68
C ARG A 253 5.21 -19.59 8.77
N ALA A 254 5.79 -20.03 9.88
CA ALA A 254 6.05 -21.43 10.19
C ALA A 254 4.84 -22.17 10.79
N ASP A 255 3.64 -21.56 10.81
CA ASP A 255 2.41 -22.12 11.41
C ASP A 255 2.55 -22.44 12.92
N ASP A 256 3.34 -21.65 13.64
CA ASP A 256 3.51 -21.71 15.10
C ASP A 256 3.10 -20.39 15.79
N PRO A 257 1.81 -20.03 15.77
CA PRO A 257 1.33 -18.79 16.37
C PRO A 257 1.50 -18.73 17.89
N ALA A 258 1.61 -19.88 18.56
CA ALA A 258 1.80 -19.95 20.01
C ALA A 258 3.19 -19.45 20.42
N SER A 259 4.22 -19.73 19.63
CA SER A 259 5.56 -19.19 19.88
C SER A 259 5.64 -17.69 19.55
N ALA A 260 4.98 -17.25 18.47
CA ALA A 260 4.86 -15.82 18.15
C ALA A 260 4.16 -15.04 19.29
N ASP A 261 3.10 -15.60 19.87
CA ASP A 261 2.37 -15.02 21.01
C ASP A 261 3.30 -14.80 22.22
N LYS A 262 4.10 -15.82 22.58
CA LYS A 262 5.09 -15.73 23.67
C LYS A 262 6.15 -14.66 23.42
N VAL A 263 6.57 -14.46 22.17
CA VAL A 263 7.54 -13.40 21.84
C VAL A 263 6.95 -12.02 22.14
N TYR A 264 5.71 -11.76 21.73
CA TYR A 264 5.03 -10.50 22.03
C TYR A 264 4.75 -10.32 23.53
N GLU A 265 4.36 -11.37 24.25
CA GLU A 265 4.19 -11.31 25.71
C GLU A 265 5.49 -10.95 26.43
N GLY A 266 6.61 -11.56 26.03
CA GLY A 266 7.93 -11.26 26.57
C GLY A 266 8.39 -9.84 26.27
N LEU A 267 8.14 -9.35 25.06
CA LEU A 267 8.43 -7.97 24.66
C LEU A 267 7.58 -6.97 25.46
N ALA A 268 6.27 -7.19 25.57
CA ALA A 268 5.37 -6.31 26.30
C ALA A 268 5.73 -6.25 27.80
N ALA A 269 6.10 -7.37 28.41
CA ALA A 269 6.55 -7.41 29.80
C ALA A 269 7.87 -6.64 30.01
N LYS A 270 8.81 -6.74 29.06
CA LYS A 270 10.12 -6.06 29.14
C LYS A 270 9.98 -4.53 29.04
N TYR A 271 9.13 -4.05 28.13
CA TYR A 271 8.94 -2.61 27.89
C TYR A 271 7.71 -2.04 28.63
N ALA A 272 7.25 -2.72 29.68
CA ALA A 272 6.16 -2.23 30.52
C ALA A 272 6.52 -0.85 31.12
N GLY A 273 5.75 0.18 30.74
CA GLY A 273 5.97 1.57 31.16
C GLY A 273 6.69 2.46 30.13
N ASN A 274 7.13 1.92 28.99
CA ASN A 274 7.49 2.71 27.82
C ASN A 274 6.32 2.70 26.82
N ASP A 275 5.41 3.67 26.98
CA ASP A 275 4.18 3.75 26.19
C ASP A 275 4.46 3.87 24.68
N GLU A 276 5.57 4.47 24.27
CA GLU A 276 5.95 4.62 22.86
C GLU A 276 6.23 3.27 22.20
N ILE A 277 7.08 2.44 22.82
CA ILE A 277 7.44 1.13 22.29
C ILE A 277 6.27 0.15 22.43
N ILE A 278 5.56 0.19 23.57
CA ILE A 278 4.54 -0.81 23.87
C ILE A 278 3.31 -0.71 22.95
N ARG A 279 2.99 0.50 22.45
CA ARG A 279 1.89 0.71 21.48
C ARG A 279 2.09 -0.13 20.21
N GLY A 280 3.27 -0.05 19.60
CA GLY A 280 3.60 -0.81 18.39
C GLY A 280 3.59 -2.32 18.64
N LEU A 281 4.09 -2.75 19.81
CA LEU A 281 4.07 -4.16 20.21
C LEU A 281 2.64 -4.70 20.41
N ILE A 282 1.78 -3.94 21.09
CA ILE A 282 0.38 -4.32 21.29
C ILE A 282 -0.37 -4.36 19.97
N LEU A 283 -0.14 -3.41 19.06
CA LEU A 283 -0.74 -3.41 17.73
C LEU A 283 -0.35 -4.66 16.92
N ASN A 284 0.94 -4.98 16.88
CA ASN A 284 1.42 -6.17 16.18
C ASN A 284 0.88 -7.47 16.81
N HIS A 285 0.81 -7.51 18.13
CA HIS A 285 0.23 -8.64 18.86
C HIS A 285 -1.28 -8.80 18.58
N ALA A 286 -2.03 -7.69 18.53
CA ALA A 286 -3.44 -7.69 18.17
C ALA A 286 -3.65 -8.21 16.75
N ASN A 287 -2.82 -7.76 15.81
CA ASN A 287 -2.87 -8.18 14.40
C ASN A 287 -2.54 -9.66 14.23
N LEU A 288 -1.53 -10.18 14.95
CA LEU A 288 -1.21 -11.62 14.97
C LEU A 288 -2.42 -12.44 15.42
N ARG A 289 -3.04 -12.06 16.54
CA ARG A 289 -4.22 -12.76 17.08
C ARG A 289 -5.42 -12.66 16.15
N TRP A 290 -5.61 -11.52 15.50
CA TRP A 290 -6.66 -11.36 14.50
C TRP A 290 -6.43 -12.31 13.30
N LYS A 291 -5.23 -12.32 12.72
CA LYS A 291 -4.88 -13.17 11.57
C LYS A 291 -5.02 -14.67 11.87
N THR A 292 -4.76 -15.07 13.11
CA THR A 292 -4.85 -16.46 13.57
C THR A 292 -6.25 -16.86 14.03
N GLY A 293 -7.24 -15.96 13.94
CA GLY A 293 -8.63 -16.22 14.31
C GLY A 293 -8.93 -16.09 15.81
N ASP A 294 -7.96 -15.72 16.65
CA ASP A 294 -8.19 -15.33 18.05
C ASP A 294 -8.76 -13.91 18.13
N TYR A 295 -9.99 -13.73 17.62
CA TYR A 295 -10.65 -12.43 17.59
C TYR A 295 -10.86 -11.84 19.00
N LYS A 296 -11.11 -12.68 20.01
CA LYS A 296 -11.28 -12.23 21.39
C LYS A 296 -9.98 -11.69 21.97
N GLY A 297 -8.86 -12.38 21.73
CA GLY A 297 -7.54 -11.89 22.12
C GLY A 297 -7.11 -10.65 21.35
N ALA A 298 -7.41 -10.57 20.05
CA ALA A 298 -7.18 -9.36 19.25
C ALA A 298 -7.92 -8.15 19.83
N LEU A 299 -9.22 -8.28 20.13
CA LEU A 299 -10.01 -7.21 20.76
C LEU A 299 -9.50 -6.87 22.17
N ALA A 300 -9.02 -7.85 22.94
CA ALA A 300 -8.41 -7.58 24.24
C ALA A 300 -7.15 -6.71 24.09
N LYS A 301 -6.31 -6.98 23.09
CA LYS A 301 -5.12 -6.18 22.78
C LYS A 301 -5.46 -4.80 22.23
N PHE A 302 -6.44 -4.68 21.34
CA PHE A 302 -6.90 -3.35 20.89
C PHE A 302 -7.48 -2.50 22.04
N ARG A 303 -8.14 -3.11 23.04
CA ARG A 303 -8.58 -2.39 24.25
C ARG A 303 -7.43 -2.01 25.18
N GLU A 304 -6.33 -2.74 25.15
CA GLU A 304 -5.09 -2.35 25.83
C GLU A 304 -4.51 -1.12 25.13
N LEU A 305 -4.43 -1.15 23.79
CA LEU A 305 -3.97 -0.05 22.96
C LEU A 305 -4.83 1.21 23.15
N GLU A 306 -6.16 1.07 23.17
CA GLU A 306 -7.12 2.16 23.41
C GLU A 306 -6.79 2.96 24.69
N LYS A 307 -6.28 2.31 25.75
CA LYS A 307 -5.98 2.98 27.03
C LYS A 307 -4.72 3.84 27.01
N ILE A 308 -3.77 3.50 26.15
CA ILE A 308 -2.44 4.13 26.09
C ILE A 308 -2.26 4.98 24.82
N SER A 309 -3.21 4.90 23.87
CA SER A 309 -3.23 5.70 22.65
C SER A 309 -3.70 7.12 22.90
N ASP A 310 -3.09 8.05 22.18
CA ASP A 310 -3.52 9.44 22.15
C ASP A 310 -4.72 9.65 21.22
N ARG A 311 -5.21 10.89 21.18
CA ARG A 311 -6.37 11.27 20.38
C ARG A 311 -6.18 11.04 18.88
N GLU A 312 -4.96 11.19 18.37
CA GLU A 312 -4.66 11.03 16.94
C GLU A 312 -4.66 9.55 16.53
N GLN A 313 -4.28 8.64 17.44
CA GLN A 313 -4.22 7.20 17.20
C GLN A 313 -5.55 6.47 17.41
N LEU A 314 -6.37 6.93 18.37
CA LEU A 314 -7.65 6.30 18.72
C LEU A 314 -8.61 6.01 17.55
N PRO A 315 -8.75 6.87 16.52
CA PRO A 315 -9.58 6.58 15.36
C PRO A 315 -9.18 5.26 14.67
N GLY A 316 -7.88 5.03 14.51
CA GLY A 316 -7.35 3.81 13.88
C GLY A 316 -7.64 2.57 14.72
N VAL A 317 -7.52 2.68 16.05
CA VAL A 317 -7.86 1.58 16.98
C VAL A 317 -9.34 1.22 16.86
N TYR A 318 -10.25 2.20 16.84
CA TYR A 318 -11.69 1.93 16.68
C TYR A 318 -12.03 1.36 15.31
N LEU A 319 -11.37 1.81 14.24
CA LEU A 319 -11.52 1.24 12.91
C LEU A 319 -11.12 -0.25 12.92
N LEU A 320 -9.94 -0.58 13.44
CA LEU A 320 -9.44 -1.96 13.54
C LEU A 320 -10.35 -2.86 14.37
N MET A 321 -10.81 -2.39 15.54
CA MET A 321 -11.81 -3.13 16.34
C MET A 321 -13.11 -3.35 15.56
N GLY A 322 -13.54 -2.36 14.78
CA GLY A 322 -14.73 -2.46 13.94
C GLY A 322 -14.57 -3.55 12.87
N LEU A 323 -13.40 -3.65 12.25
CA LEU A 323 -13.07 -4.69 11.28
C LEU A 323 -13.04 -6.07 11.91
N VAL A 324 -12.45 -6.24 13.10
CA VAL A 324 -12.50 -7.52 13.83
C VAL A 324 -13.95 -7.95 14.08
N HIS A 325 -14.82 -7.02 14.46
CA HIS A 325 -16.24 -7.32 14.64
C HIS A 325 -16.96 -7.69 13.33
N LEU A 326 -16.52 -7.19 12.17
CA LEU A 326 -17.05 -7.66 10.89
C LEU A 326 -16.64 -9.12 10.61
N ASP A 327 -15.39 -9.49 10.89
CA ASP A 327 -14.92 -10.88 10.73
C ASP A 327 -15.59 -11.86 11.69
N MET A 328 -15.99 -11.37 12.87
CA MET A 328 -16.80 -12.13 13.83
C MET A 328 -18.29 -12.24 13.46
N ASP A 329 -18.73 -11.69 12.32
CA ASP A 329 -20.14 -11.56 11.93
C ASP A 329 -20.99 -10.78 12.97
N GLU A 330 -20.42 -9.73 13.57
CA GLU A 330 -21.07 -8.86 14.55
C GLU A 330 -21.27 -7.42 14.00
N PRO A 331 -22.07 -7.24 12.93
CA PRO A 331 -22.18 -5.96 12.20
C PRO A 331 -22.75 -4.81 13.06
N ALA A 332 -23.56 -5.10 14.07
CA ALA A 332 -24.08 -4.06 14.96
C ALA A 332 -22.96 -3.38 15.77
N LYS A 333 -21.98 -4.15 16.25
CA LYS A 333 -20.85 -3.62 17.01
C LYS A 333 -19.86 -2.89 16.10
N ALA A 334 -19.56 -3.47 14.93
CA ALA A 334 -18.73 -2.82 13.92
C ALA A 334 -19.28 -1.43 13.54
N ARG A 335 -20.59 -1.35 13.28
CA ARG A 335 -21.27 -0.09 12.95
C ARG A 335 -21.11 0.96 14.05
N GLN A 336 -21.26 0.57 15.31
CA GLN A 336 -21.11 1.47 16.45
C GLN A 336 -19.68 2.03 16.54
N LEU A 337 -18.67 1.22 16.23
CA LEU A 337 -17.27 1.63 16.25
C LEU A 337 -16.95 2.59 15.10
N PHE A 338 -17.36 2.29 13.87
CA PHE A 338 -17.19 3.20 12.73
C PHE A 338 -17.92 4.54 12.94
N GLN A 339 -19.13 4.53 13.50
CA GLN A 339 -19.83 5.76 13.90
C GLN A 339 -19.12 6.52 15.02
N THR A 340 -18.39 5.81 15.90
CA THR A 340 -17.61 6.44 16.95
C THR A 340 -16.41 7.20 16.36
N VAL A 341 -15.74 6.64 15.35
CA VAL A 341 -14.71 7.35 14.58
C VAL A 341 -15.25 8.68 14.06
N MET A 342 -16.35 8.63 13.30
CA MET A 342 -16.93 9.83 12.67
C MET A 342 -17.43 10.88 13.68
N ARG A 343 -17.99 10.45 14.81
CA ARG A 343 -18.61 11.35 15.80
C ARG A 343 -17.60 11.96 16.77
N LYS A 344 -16.64 11.16 17.26
CA LYS A 344 -15.69 11.59 18.29
C LYS A 344 -14.40 12.18 17.70
N TYR A 345 -14.06 11.80 16.47
CA TYR A 345 -12.80 12.17 15.81
C TYR A 345 -13.05 12.73 14.40
N PRO A 346 -13.87 13.78 14.25
CA PRO A 346 -14.15 14.39 12.95
C PRO A 346 -12.89 14.96 12.27
N GLU A 347 -11.84 15.25 13.04
CA GLU A 347 -10.53 15.70 12.56
C GLU A 347 -9.74 14.63 11.80
N SER A 348 -10.05 13.35 12.01
CA SER A 348 -9.34 12.24 11.40
C SER A 348 -9.95 11.92 10.02
N GLU A 349 -9.75 12.82 9.06
CA GLU A 349 -10.44 12.79 7.76
C GLU A 349 -10.23 11.47 7.01
N THR A 350 -8.99 11.00 6.91
CA THR A 350 -8.64 9.73 6.24
C THR A 350 -9.27 8.51 6.91
N ILE A 351 -9.23 8.43 8.25
CA ILE A 351 -9.76 7.26 8.97
C ILE A 351 -11.30 7.32 9.00
N ALA A 352 -11.88 8.51 9.12
CA ALA A 352 -13.32 8.71 9.02
C ALA A 352 -13.84 8.39 7.61
N MET A 353 -13.07 8.68 6.56
CA MET A 353 -13.36 8.26 5.20
C MET A 353 -13.44 6.73 5.08
N GLU A 354 -12.45 6.00 5.59
CA GLU A 354 -12.46 4.53 5.59
C GLU A 354 -13.66 3.96 6.36
N ALA A 355 -13.95 4.52 7.54
CA ALA A 355 -15.12 4.17 8.33
C ALA A 355 -16.44 4.39 7.56
N ARG A 356 -16.55 5.48 6.78
CA ARG A 356 -17.71 5.76 5.91
C ARG A 356 -17.86 4.72 4.81
N VAL A 357 -16.77 4.29 4.18
CA VAL A 357 -16.82 3.25 3.13
C VAL A 357 -17.35 1.93 3.71
N HIS A 358 -16.90 1.54 4.90
CA HIS A 358 -17.44 0.36 5.59
C HIS A 358 -18.91 0.53 5.96
N LEU A 359 -19.29 1.67 6.55
CA LEU A 359 -20.69 1.96 6.88
C LEU A 359 -21.59 1.94 5.66
N ALA A 360 -21.13 2.51 4.55
CA ALA A 360 -21.83 2.46 3.28
C ALA A 360 -22.01 1.02 2.83
N THR A 361 -20.94 0.22 2.78
CA THR A 361 -21.02 -1.20 2.38
C THR A 361 -22.03 -1.97 3.22
N MET A 362 -22.08 -1.71 4.52
CA MET A 362 -23.06 -2.30 5.43
C MET A 362 -24.48 -1.79 5.14
N ASP A 363 -24.65 -0.48 4.89
CA ASP A 363 -25.93 0.11 4.51
C ASP A 363 -26.46 -0.43 3.18
N ILE A 364 -25.58 -0.72 2.20
CA ILE A 364 -25.96 -1.40 0.96
C ILE A 364 -26.54 -2.79 1.27
N LYS A 365 -25.83 -3.60 2.08
CA LYS A 365 -26.30 -4.94 2.49
C LYS A 365 -27.64 -4.88 3.24
N ASP A 366 -27.82 -3.86 4.07
CA ASP A 366 -29.03 -3.64 4.86
C ASP A 366 -30.19 -3.03 4.03
N GLY A 367 -30.00 -2.76 2.73
CA GLY A 367 -31.00 -2.11 1.87
C GLY A 367 -31.23 -0.62 2.19
N ARG A 368 -30.34 -0.01 2.97
CA ARG A 368 -30.39 1.41 3.40
C ARG A 368 -29.66 2.32 2.41
N ALA A 369 -30.13 2.30 1.18
CA ALA A 369 -29.50 3.00 0.06
C ALA A 369 -29.19 4.50 0.33
N ASP A 370 -30.10 5.23 0.96
CA ASP A 370 -29.92 6.67 1.19
C ASP A 370 -28.75 6.95 2.14
N LYS A 371 -28.59 6.13 3.18
CA LYS A 371 -27.45 6.23 4.11
C LYS A 371 -26.13 5.80 3.46
N ALA A 372 -26.18 4.78 2.61
CA ALA A 372 -25.01 4.37 1.83
C ALA A 372 -24.52 5.51 0.93
N LEU A 373 -25.44 6.19 0.25
CA LEU A 373 -25.13 7.33 -0.63
C LEU A 373 -24.57 8.53 0.14
N GLU A 374 -25.13 8.86 1.31
CA GLU A 374 -24.62 9.91 2.18
C GLU A 374 -23.16 9.64 2.59
N ASN A 375 -22.87 8.42 3.05
CA ASN A 375 -21.54 8.00 3.46
C ASN A 375 -20.54 8.00 2.29
N LEU A 376 -20.92 7.46 1.13
CA LEU A 376 -20.07 7.40 -0.07
C LEU A 376 -19.77 8.79 -0.63
N THR A 377 -20.78 9.67 -0.69
CA THR A 377 -20.60 11.06 -1.13
C THR A 377 -19.64 11.81 -0.20
N SER A 378 -19.80 11.60 1.12
CA SER A 378 -18.89 12.22 2.09
C SER A 378 -17.48 11.63 2.03
N ALA A 379 -17.33 10.33 1.73
CA ALA A 379 -16.02 9.71 1.55
C ALA A 379 -15.32 10.23 0.29
N MET A 380 -16.03 10.40 -0.82
CA MET A 380 -15.50 10.94 -2.07
C MET A 380 -14.95 12.37 -1.90
N ARG A 381 -15.66 13.23 -1.14
CA ARG A 381 -15.17 14.58 -0.80
C ARG A 381 -13.90 14.57 0.04
N ALA A 382 -13.68 13.51 0.82
CA ALA A 382 -12.50 13.32 1.66
C ALA A 382 -11.34 12.64 0.91
N GLY A 383 -11.45 12.45 -0.41
CA GLY A 383 -10.39 11.87 -1.25
C GLY A 383 -10.43 10.34 -1.40
N ALA A 384 -11.59 9.71 -1.16
CA ALA A 384 -11.72 8.26 -1.37
C ALA A 384 -11.52 7.88 -2.84
N ASP A 385 -11.03 6.66 -3.08
CA ASP A 385 -10.83 6.15 -4.44
C ASP A 385 -12.14 6.22 -5.25
N GLU A 386 -12.11 7.00 -6.31
CA GLU A 386 -13.28 7.31 -7.12
C GLU A 386 -13.85 6.06 -7.79
N GLY A 387 -13.00 5.11 -8.18
CA GLY A 387 -13.42 3.84 -8.77
C GLY A 387 -14.16 2.96 -7.76
N GLN A 388 -13.65 2.86 -6.54
CA GLN A 388 -14.28 2.14 -5.43
C GLN A 388 -15.63 2.76 -5.07
N VAL A 389 -15.68 4.08 -4.93
CA VAL A 389 -16.92 4.82 -4.65
C VAL A 389 -17.92 4.63 -5.78
N PHE A 390 -17.49 4.76 -7.04
CA PHE A 390 -18.35 4.54 -8.21
C PHE A 390 -18.96 3.14 -8.19
N ASN A 391 -18.15 2.10 -8.01
CA ASN A 391 -18.62 0.72 -7.97
C ASN A 391 -19.61 0.47 -6.82
N ALA A 392 -19.38 1.08 -5.65
CA ALA A 392 -20.28 0.95 -4.52
C ALA A 392 -21.63 1.64 -4.77
N ILE A 393 -21.65 2.87 -5.29
CA ILE A 393 -22.89 3.57 -5.63
C ILE A 393 -23.62 2.85 -6.78
N PHE A 394 -22.89 2.38 -7.79
CA PHE A 394 -23.46 1.64 -8.92
C PHE A 394 -24.12 0.33 -8.47
N LYS A 395 -23.59 -0.34 -7.44
CA LYS A 395 -24.25 -1.50 -6.83
C LYS A 395 -25.58 -1.12 -6.18
N VAL A 396 -25.66 0.02 -5.49
CA VAL A 396 -26.93 0.53 -4.93
C VAL A 396 -27.95 0.79 -6.03
N TYR A 397 -27.50 1.34 -7.15
CA TYR A 397 -28.33 1.54 -8.34
C TYR A 397 -28.88 0.21 -8.87
N ALA A 398 -28.02 -0.78 -9.08
CA ALA A 398 -28.43 -2.10 -9.57
C ALA A 398 -29.42 -2.79 -8.64
N ASP A 399 -29.22 -2.69 -7.32
CA ASP A 399 -30.14 -3.25 -6.31
C ASP A 399 -31.52 -2.57 -6.36
N LYS A 400 -31.57 -1.24 -6.56
CA LYS A 400 -32.84 -0.49 -6.73
C LYS A 400 -33.57 -0.87 -8.02
N GLN A 401 -32.84 -1.00 -9.12
CA GLN A 401 -33.42 -1.41 -10.41
C GLN A 401 -34.01 -2.82 -10.31
N LYS A 402 -33.27 -3.78 -9.72
CA LYS A 402 -33.75 -5.14 -9.47
C LYS A 402 -34.98 -5.19 -8.55
N ALA A 403 -35.09 -4.24 -7.61
CA ALA A 403 -36.24 -4.12 -6.73
C ALA A 403 -37.46 -3.44 -7.39
N GLY A 404 -37.40 -3.08 -8.68
CA GLY A 404 -38.48 -2.39 -9.39
C GLY A 404 -38.67 -0.92 -8.96
N LYS A 405 -37.69 -0.33 -8.27
CA LYS A 405 -37.74 1.06 -7.79
C LYS A 405 -37.13 2.01 -8.82
N ALA A 406 -37.73 2.09 -10.00
CA ALA A 406 -37.21 2.85 -11.14
C ALA A 406 -36.97 4.34 -10.82
N ASP A 407 -37.92 5.00 -10.13
CA ASP A 407 -37.79 6.42 -9.75
C ASP A 407 -36.59 6.68 -8.82
N ASP A 408 -36.33 5.76 -7.88
CA ASP A 408 -35.19 5.89 -6.98
C ASP A 408 -33.86 5.63 -7.71
N ALA A 409 -33.86 4.69 -8.66
CA ALA A 409 -32.70 4.40 -9.50
C ALA A 409 -32.37 5.61 -10.39
N ALA A 410 -33.36 6.25 -10.99
CA ALA A 410 -33.19 7.47 -11.78
C ALA A 410 -32.63 8.64 -10.94
N LYS A 411 -33.17 8.89 -9.74
CA LYS A 411 -32.62 9.90 -8.81
C LYS A 411 -31.17 9.63 -8.41
N LEU A 412 -30.81 8.35 -8.30
CA LEU A 412 -29.44 7.96 -7.98
C LEU A 412 -28.50 8.25 -9.15
N LEU A 413 -28.89 7.93 -10.39
CA LEU A 413 -28.12 8.30 -11.58
C LEU A 413 -27.91 9.82 -11.66
N GLU A 414 -28.92 10.64 -11.35
CA GLU A 414 -28.77 12.10 -11.28
C GLU A 414 -27.77 12.58 -10.21
N THR A 415 -27.66 11.82 -9.11
CA THR A 415 -26.65 12.09 -8.08
C THR A 415 -25.26 11.69 -8.59
N MET A 416 -25.15 10.52 -9.23
CA MET A 416 -23.91 10.04 -9.83
C MET A 416 -23.40 10.97 -10.93
N THR A 417 -24.26 11.50 -11.80
CA THR A 417 -23.87 12.46 -12.84
C THR A 417 -23.17 13.68 -12.25
N ARG A 418 -23.64 14.19 -11.10
CA ARG A 418 -23.01 15.32 -10.40
C ARG A 418 -21.72 14.94 -9.69
N LEU A 419 -21.66 13.74 -9.11
CA LEU A 419 -20.47 13.27 -8.40
C LEU A 419 -19.30 12.95 -9.34
N PHE A 420 -19.60 12.42 -10.53
CA PHE A 420 -18.60 11.94 -11.49
C PHE A 420 -18.52 12.83 -12.74
N ALA A 421 -18.87 14.11 -12.62
CA ALA A 421 -18.93 15.05 -13.74
C ALA A 421 -17.58 15.18 -14.47
N ASP A 422 -16.48 15.10 -13.73
CA ASP A 422 -15.11 15.23 -14.26
C ASP A 422 -14.48 13.88 -14.64
N GLN A 423 -15.27 12.79 -14.63
CA GLN A 423 -14.79 11.42 -14.83
C GLN A 423 -15.43 10.80 -16.09
N PRO A 424 -14.83 10.97 -17.29
CA PRO A 424 -15.47 10.63 -18.56
C PRO A 424 -15.93 9.17 -18.68
N ALA A 425 -15.16 8.21 -18.16
CA ALA A 425 -15.48 6.79 -18.25
C ALA A 425 -16.70 6.41 -17.39
N GLN A 426 -16.74 6.91 -16.15
CA GLN A 426 -17.83 6.74 -15.20
C GLN A 426 -19.08 7.46 -15.72
N LEU A 427 -18.91 8.69 -16.22
CA LEU A 427 -20.00 9.51 -16.76
C LEU A 427 -20.62 8.88 -18.02
N ALA A 428 -19.82 8.29 -18.91
CA ALA A 428 -20.33 7.52 -20.05
C ALA A 428 -21.22 6.34 -19.58
N THR A 429 -20.78 5.62 -18.55
CA THR A 429 -21.54 4.50 -17.97
C THR A 429 -22.86 4.97 -17.35
N ILE A 430 -22.86 6.11 -16.64
CA ILE A 430 -24.07 6.70 -16.07
C ILE A 430 -25.06 7.07 -17.18
N TYR A 431 -24.61 7.72 -18.26
CA TYR A 431 -25.48 8.08 -19.37
C TYR A 431 -26.07 6.86 -20.09
N VAL A 432 -25.32 5.77 -20.25
CA VAL A 432 -25.87 4.51 -20.78
C VAL A 432 -27.04 4.03 -19.93
N GLU A 433 -26.90 4.03 -18.61
CA GLU A 433 -27.96 3.57 -17.71
C GLU A 433 -29.17 4.50 -17.70
N LYS A 434 -28.97 5.83 -17.78
CA LYS A 434 -30.07 6.79 -17.90
C LYS A 434 -30.84 6.56 -19.20
N GLY A 435 -30.14 6.37 -20.32
CA GLY A 435 -30.74 6.11 -21.61
C GLY A 435 -31.56 4.83 -21.64
N LYS A 436 -31.10 3.76 -20.97
CA LYS A 436 -31.87 2.52 -20.81
C LYS A 436 -33.18 2.75 -20.06
N ILE A 437 -33.13 3.46 -18.92
CA ILE A 437 -34.34 3.78 -18.13
C ILE A 437 -35.32 4.62 -18.96
N ALA A 438 -34.85 5.63 -19.68
CA ALA A 438 -35.68 6.46 -20.54
C ALA A 438 -36.33 5.63 -21.67
N MET A 439 -35.58 4.71 -22.28
CA MET A 439 -36.07 3.81 -23.31
C MET A 439 -37.14 2.85 -22.78
N GLU A 440 -36.95 2.28 -21.59
CA GLU A 440 -37.96 1.46 -20.90
C GLU A 440 -39.23 2.24 -20.56
N ALA A 441 -39.10 3.54 -20.27
CA ALA A 441 -40.22 4.44 -20.02
C ALA A 441 -40.92 4.93 -21.31
N GLY A 442 -40.40 4.59 -22.49
CA GLY A 442 -40.89 5.07 -23.79
C GLY A 442 -40.49 6.51 -24.13
N ASP A 443 -39.60 7.12 -23.34
CA ASP A 443 -39.06 8.45 -23.55
C ASP A 443 -37.84 8.40 -24.48
N LEU A 444 -38.13 8.18 -25.77
CA LEU A 444 -37.10 7.97 -26.79
C LEU A 444 -36.22 9.21 -27.03
N GLU A 445 -36.72 10.42 -26.75
CA GLU A 445 -35.97 11.67 -26.93
C GLU A 445 -34.87 11.81 -25.87
N ASN A 446 -35.20 11.57 -24.60
CA ASN A 446 -34.21 11.57 -23.52
C ASN A 446 -33.25 10.37 -23.65
N ALA A 447 -33.76 9.20 -24.06
CA ALA A 447 -32.91 8.03 -24.32
C ALA A 447 -31.84 8.32 -25.39
N GLU A 448 -32.24 8.94 -26.52
CA GLU A 448 -31.32 9.33 -27.57
C GLU A 448 -30.27 10.34 -27.06
N THR A 449 -30.72 11.34 -26.30
CA THR A 449 -29.84 12.37 -25.73
C THR A 449 -28.76 11.77 -24.83
N ASP A 450 -29.16 10.90 -23.91
CA ASP A 450 -28.24 10.24 -22.99
C ASP A 450 -27.28 9.29 -23.72
N PHE A 451 -27.75 8.49 -24.69
CA PHE A 451 -26.89 7.63 -25.49
C PHE A 451 -25.86 8.42 -26.33
N ARG A 452 -26.25 9.57 -26.91
CA ARG A 452 -25.29 10.44 -27.61
C ARG A 452 -24.25 11.05 -26.66
N ASN A 453 -24.63 11.38 -25.43
CA ASN A 453 -23.67 11.84 -24.42
C ASN A 453 -22.71 10.71 -24.01
N ALA A 454 -23.21 9.48 -23.85
CA ALA A 454 -22.38 8.31 -23.60
C ALA A 454 -21.40 8.02 -24.75
N GLU A 455 -21.84 8.12 -26.01
CA GLU A 455 -21.01 7.88 -27.19
C GLU A 455 -19.79 8.80 -27.25
N LYS A 456 -19.98 10.09 -26.94
CA LYS A 456 -18.92 11.10 -26.93
C LYS A 456 -17.83 10.83 -25.89
N LEU A 457 -18.21 10.23 -24.76
CA LEU A 457 -17.36 10.06 -23.59
C LEU A 457 -16.72 8.67 -23.53
N SER A 458 -17.41 7.64 -24.03
CA SER A 458 -16.93 6.26 -23.98
C SER A 458 -15.70 6.06 -24.86
N ARG A 459 -14.72 5.33 -24.32
CA ARG A 459 -13.54 4.83 -25.05
C ARG A 459 -13.53 3.32 -25.19
N ASP A 460 -14.56 2.63 -24.68
CA ASP A 460 -14.70 1.17 -24.78
C ASP A 460 -15.39 0.80 -26.10
N PRO A 461 -14.72 0.08 -27.02
CA PRO A 461 -15.30 -0.32 -28.30
C PRO A 461 -16.58 -1.14 -28.16
N THR A 462 -16.69 -1.95 -27.11
CA THR A 462 -17.87 -2.80 -26.85
C THR A 462 -19.06 -1.94 -26.47
N GLN A 463 -18.85 -1.01 -25.54
CA GLN A 463 -19.88 -0.05 -25.11
C GLN A 463 -20.30 0.86 -26.28
N GLN A 464 -19.36 1.34 -27.09
CA GLN A 464 -19.65 2.15 -28.28
C GLN A 464 -20.44 1.39 -29.35
N ALA A 465 -20.19 0.09 -29.53
CA ALA A 465 -20.97 -0.74 -30.46
C ALA A 465 -22.42 -0.85 -29.98
N TRP A 466 -22.61 -1.15 -28.69
CA TRP A 466 -23.94 -1.26 -28.07
C TRP A 466 -24.72 0.07 -28.12
N ILE A 467 -24.05 1.21 -27.85
CA ILE A 467 -24.67 2.54 -27.92
C ILE A 467 -25.17 2.84 -29.35
N ARG A 468 -24.34 2.55 -30.36
CA ARG A 468 -24.70 2.79 -31.77
C ARG A 468 -25.88 1.94 -32.21
N GLU A 469 -25.91 0.67 -31.84
CA GLU A 469 -27.05 -0.22 -32.12
C GLU A 469 -28.35 0.31 -31.48
N SER A 470 -28.28 0.77 -30.24
CA SER A 470 -29.42 1.35 -29.52
C SER A 470 -29.94 2.64 -30.18
N LEU A 471 -29.02 3.52 -30.63
CA LEU A 471 -29.38 4.74 -31.37
C LEU A 471 -30.06 4.44 -32.72
N GLU A 472 -29.62 3.39 -33.43
CA GLU A 472 -30.28 2.93 -34.66
C GLU A 472 -31.69 2.40 -34.41
N GLU A 473 -31.90 1.64 -33.33
CA GLU A 473 -33.20 1.12 -32.93
C GLU A 473 -34.21 2.25 -32.63
N ILE A 474 -33.76 3.28 -31.90
CA ILE A 474 -34.55 4.48 -31.65
C ILE A 474 -34.93 5.17 -32.97
N GLY A 475 -33.96 5.35 -33.87
CA GLY A 475 -34.21 5.98 -35.18
C GLY A 475 -35.21 5.22 -36.05
N ARG A 476 -35.16 3.88 -36.05
CA ARG A 476 -36.14 3.04 -36.77
C ARG A 476 -37.55 3.14 -36.16
N SER A 477 -37.63 3.22 -34.84
CA SER A 477 -38.89 3.35 -34.09
C SER A 477 -39.56 4.71 -34.35
N GLN A 478 -38.78 5.79 -34.41
CA GLN A 478 -39.28 7.12 -34.76
C GLN A 478 -39.66 7.26 -36.25
N ALA A 479 -38.95 6.55 -37.16
CA ALA A 479 -39.22 6.57 -38.60
C ALA A 479 -40.46 5.74 -39.03
N SER A 480 -41.03 4.95 -38.12
CA SER A 480 -42.19 4.08 -38.37
C SER A 480 -43.42 4.59 -37.63
N PRO A 481 -44.06 5.72 -38.04
CA PRO A 481 -45.32 6.12 -37.46
C PRO A 481 -46.38 5.07 -37.85
N THR A 482 -46.84 4.29 -36.88
CA THR A 482 -48.02 3.44 -37.06
C THR A 482 -49.14 4.30 -37.66
N PRO A 483 -49.68 3.98 -38.85
CA PRO A 483 -50.84 4.71 -39.34
C PRO A 483 -51.95 4.47 -38.33
N ALA A 484 -52.51 5.54 -37.77
CA ALA A 484 -53.73 5.45 -36.99
C ALA A 484 -54.77 4.71 -37.84
N ALA A 485 -55.18 3.52 -37.38
CA ALA A 485 -56.21 2.75 -38.07
C ALA A 485 -57.52 3.58 -38.08
N PRO A 486 -58.22 3.61 -39.22
CA PRO A 486 -59.37 4.50 -39.45
C PRO A 486 -60.58 4.21 -38.57
#